data_AF-A0A957R6G8-F1
#
_entry.id   AF-A0A957R6G8-F1
#
_cell.length_a   1.000
_cell.length_b   1.000
_cell.length_c   1.000
_cell.angle_alpha   90.00
_cell.angle_beta   90.00
_cell.angle_gamma   90.00
#
_symmetry.space_group_name_H-M   'P 1'
#
loop_
_entity.id
_entity.type
_entity.pdbx_description
1 polymer ?
#
loop_
_entity_poly.entity_id
_entity_poly.type
_entity_poly.pdbx_seq_one_letter_code
_entity_poly.pdbx_strand_id
1 'polypeptide(L)'
;TGRLAYEMGDFTVARQSFLAASNGLHPLDDKFAVIPYDLGWVALGEGNLNEAESYFRQSLSAAVSQKRAPYGMYGLVGLAACKLRGGAAAAEATDWLKAVVCDPRTHYRVRLKGQELLGEEITEPSQPFDWLAVIRPLLDAERIKG
;
A
#
# COMPACT_ATOMS: atom_id res chain seq x y z
N THR A 1 -19.53 -8.36 -3.76
CA THR A 1 -19.11 -9.46 -4.66
C THR A 1 -17.66 -9.87 -4.47
N GLY A 2 -16.63 -9.02 -4.40
CA GLY A 2 -15.32 -9.45 -3.83
C GLY A 2 -15.23 -9.31 -2.31
N ARG A 3 -15.21 -8.06 -1.82
CA ARG A 3 -15.09 -7.75 -0.38
C ARG A 3 -16.22 -8.28 0.49
N LEU A 4 -17.45 -8.21 0.00
CA LEU A 4 -18.59 -8.80 0.71
C LEU A 4 -18.40 -10.32 0.93
N ALA A 5 -17.87 -11.04 -0.06
CA ALA A 5 -17.59 -12.47 0.08
C ALA A 5 -16.48 -12.71 1.12
N TYR A 6 -15.43 -11.87 1.12
CA TYR A 6 -14.39 -11.90 2.14
C TYR A 6 -14.94 -11.64 3.55
N GLU A 7 -15.80 -10.64 3.73
CA GLU A 7 -16.44 -10.33 5.01
C GLU A 7 -17.33 -11.47 5.52
N MET A 8 -17.96 -12.23 4.60
CA MET A 8 -18.72 -13.43 4.91
C MET A 8 -17.85 -14.68 5.14
N GLY A 9 -16.52 -14.57 4.98
CA GLY A 9 -15.58 -15.69 5.09
C GLY A 9 -15.55 -16.61 3.86
N ASP A 10 -16.24 -16.26 2.78
CA ASP A 10 -16.18 -16.98 1.52
C ASP A 10 -14.96 -16.54 0.70
N PHE A 11 -13.81 -17.08 1.10
CA PHE A 11 -12.52 -16.77 0.48
C PHE A 11 -12.43 -17.23 -0.98
N THR A 12 -13.18 -18.27 -1.36
CA THR A 12 -13.20 -18.78 -2.74
C THR A 12 -13.86 -17.77 -3.67
N VAL A 13 -15.06 -17.30 -3.32
CA VAL A 13 -15.80 -16.31 -4.12
C VAL A 13 -15.08 -14.96 -4.09
N ALA A 14 -14.49 -14.58 -2.95
CA ALA A 14 -13.68 -13.37 -2.85
C ALA A 14 -12.49 -13.40 -3.82
N ARG A 15 -11.68 -14.47 -3.78
CA ARG A 15 -10.51 -14.67 -4.65
C ARG A 15 -10.89 -14.61 -6.12
N GLN A 16 -11.92 -15.35 -6.53
CA GLN A 16 -12.37 -15.38 -7.92
C GLN A 16 -12.82 -14.00 -8.39
N SER A 17 -13.55 -13.27 -7.54
CA SER A 17 -14.01 -11.92 -7.85
C SER A 17 -12.85 -10.94 -8.04
N PHE A 18 -11.83 -11.01 -7.19
CA PHE A 18 -10.65 -10.14 -7.29
C PHE A 18 -9.77 -10.49 -8.48
N LEU A 19 -9.58 -11.78 -8.79
CA LEU A 19 -8.85 -12.22 -9.99
C LEU A 19 -9.60 -11.81 -11.27
N ALA A 20 -10.92 -11.97 -11.31
CA ALA A 20 -11.72 -11.50 -12.43
C ALA A 20 -11.61 -9.97 -12.59
N ALA A 21 -11.62 -9.23 -11.48
CA ALA A 21 -11.40 -7.79 -11.49
C ALA A 21 -9.99 -7.40 -11.93
N SER A 22 -8.99 -8.28 -11.74
CA SER A 22 -7.58 -8.09 -12.13
C SER A 22 -7.36 -8.15 -13.64
N ASN A 23 -8.27 -8.82 -14.38
CA ASN A 23 -8.13 -9.03 -15.81
C ASN A 23 -8.27 -7.72 -16.59
N GLY A 24 -7.24 -7.38 -17.37
CA GLY A 24 -7.23 -6.20 -18.24
C GLY A 24 -6.92 -4.89 -17.53
N LEU A 25 -6.47 -4.92 -16.27
CA LEU A 25 -6.04 -3.72 -15.58
C LEU A 25 -4.74 -3.17 -16.15
N HIS A 26 -4.74 -1.86 -16.37
CA HIS A 26 -3.55 -1.16 -16.77
C HIS A 26 -2.65 -0.93 -15.54
N PRO A 27 -1.32 -1.04 -15.66
CA PRO A 27 -0.37 -0.77 -14.56
C PRO A 27 -0.42 0.64 -13.97
N LEU A 28 -1.21 1.56 -14.53
CA LEU A 28 -1.42 2.92 -14.02
C LEU A 28 -2.75 3.10 -13.28
N ASP A 29 -3.62 2.10 -13.36
CA ASP A 29 -4.92 2.13 -12.69
C ASP A 29 -4.73 2.02 -11.18
N ASP A 30 -5.48 2.81 -10.40
CA ASP A 30 -5.46 2.80 -8.94
C ASP A 30 -5.67 1.38 -8.37
N LYS A 31 -6.53 0.62 -9.03
CA LYS A 31 -6.88 -0.75 -8.66
C LYS A 31 -5.71 -1.73 -8.79
N PHE A 32 -4.67 -1.38 -9.56
CA PHE A 32 -3.48 -2.20 -9.76
C PHE A 32 -2.71 -2.44 -8.45
N ALA A 33 -2.71 -1.47 -7.52
CA ALA A 33 -2.15 -1.65 -6.18
C ALA A 33 -3.15 -2.23 -5.17
N VAL A 34 -4.45 -2.00 -5.38
CA VAL A 34 -5.51 -2.39 -4.43
C VAL A 34 -5.91 -3.86 -4.54
N ILE A 35 -5.95 -4.42 -5.75
CA ILE A 35 -6.34 -5.82 -5.96
C ILE A 35 -5.34 -6.80 -5.32
N PRO A 36 -4.01 -6.63 -5.46
CA PRO A 36 -3.05 -7.43 -4.73
C PRO A 36 -3.22 -7.30 -3.22
N TYR A 37 -3.54 -6.11 -2.70
CA TYR A 37 -3.84 -5.95 -1.27
C TYR A 37 -5.06 -6.77 -0.84
N ASP A 38 -6.16 -6.70 -1.58
CA ASP A 38 -7.38 -7.45 -1.28
C ASP A 38 -7.14 -8.98 -1.38
N LEU A 39 -6.35 -9.45 -2.35
CA LEU A 39 -5.93 -10.85 -2.47
C LEU A 39 -5.01 -11.29 -1.31
N GLY A 40 -4.14 -10.40 -0.83
CA GLY A 40 -3.28 -10.67 0.33
C GLY A 40 -4.08 -10.95 1.59
N TRP A 41 -5.17 -10.21 1.82
CA TRP A 41 -6.08 -10.48 2.93
C TRP A 41 -6.83 -11.80 2.78
N VAL A 42 -7.27 -12.13 1.56
CA VAL A 42 -7.90 -13.43 1.29
C VAL A 42 -6.94 -14.57 1.62
N ALA A 43 -5.71 -14.52 1.11
CA ALA A 43 -4.68 -15.52 1.41
C ALA A 43 -4.34 -15.58 2.91
N LEU A 44 -4.30 -14.43 3.59
CA LEU A 44 -4.10 -14.38 5.04
C LEU A 44 -5.27 -15.04 5.79
N GLY A 45 -6.50 -14.79 5.36
CA GLY A 45 -7.72 -15.40 5.89
C GLY A 45 -7.72 -16.93 5.76
N GLU A 46 -7.25 -17.43 4.61
CA GLU A 46 -7.05 -18.85 4.34
C GLU A 46 -5.87 -19.47 5.12
N GLY A 47 -5.03 -18.66 5.78
CA GLY A 47 -3.85 -19.11 6.51
C GLY A 47 -2.59 -19.25 5.66
N ASN A 48 -2.65 -18.89 4.37
CA ASN A 48 -1.55 -18.98 3.42
C ASN A 48 -0.60 -17.78 3.57
N LEU A 49 0.22 -17.77 4.63
CA LEU A 49 1.11 -16.65 4.97
C LEU A 49 2.07 -16.26 3.85
N ASN A 50 2.67 -17.23 3.16
CA ASN A 50 3.63 -16.97 2.08
C ASN A 50 2.96 -16.28 0.89
N GLU A 51 1.75 -16.70 0.54
CA GLU A 51 0.99 -16.13 -0.55
C GLU A 51 0.49 -14.73 -0.19
N ALA A 52 0.02 -14.54 1.05
CA ALA A 52 -0.36 -13.24 1.59
C ALA A 52 0.81 -12.25 1.54
N GLU A 53 2.00 -12.65 2.00
CA GLU A 53 3.20 -11.81 1.94
C GLU A 53 3.54 -11.42 0.49
N SER A 54 3.48 -12.35 -0.45
CA SER A 54 3.72 -12.08 -1.88
C SER A 54 2.75 -11.03 -2.43
N TYR A 55 1.47 -11.17 -2.13
CA TYR A 55 0.44 -10.22 -2.59
C TYR A 55 0.59 -8.83 -1.96
N PHE A 56 0.94 -8.75 -0.68
CA PHE A 56 1.20 -7.46 -0.03
C PHE A 56 2.49 -6.79 -0.55
N ARG A 57 3.52 -7.56 -0.90
CA ARG A 57 4.71 -7.04 -1.60
C ARG A 57 4.38 -6.50 -2.99
N GLN A 58 3.52 -7.18 -3.75
CA GLN A 58 3.05 -6.70 -5.04
C GLN A 58 2.28 -5.38 -4.91
N SER A 59 1.37 -5.28 -3.93
CA SER A 59 0.64 -4.05 -3.63
C SER A 59 1.60 -2.89 -3.31
N LEU A 60 2.60 -3.16 -2.46
CA LEU A 60 3.61 -2.18 -2.08
C LEU A 60 4.45 -1.73 -3.28
N SER A 61 4.97 -2.68 -4.07
CA SER A 61 5.76 -2.40 -5.28
C SER A 61 4.98 -1.55 -6.30
N ALA A 62 3.72 -1.92 -6.57
CA ALA A 62 2.84 -1.17 -7.45
C ALA A 62 2.63 0.27 -6.96
N ALA A 63 2.33 0.42 -5.67
CA ALA A 63 2.08 1.74 -5.07
C ALA A 63 3.33 2.63 -5.10
N VAL A 64 4.51 2.06 -4.82
CA VAL A 64 5.75 2.84 -4.84
C VAL A 64 6.16 3.20 -6.27
N SER A 65 6.04 2.26 -7.22
CA SER A 65 6.34 2.50 -8.64
C SER A 65 5.46 3.59 -9.26
N GLN A 66 4.18 3.63 -8.87
CA GLN A 66 3.25 4.66 -9.33
C GLN A 66 3.34 5.97 -8.52
N LYS A 67 4.22 6.04 -7.50
CA LYS A 67 4.34 7.18 -6.57
C LYS A 67 3.03 7.50 -5.84
N ARG A 68 2.18 6.49 -5.64
CA ARG A 68 0.88 6.61 -4.95
C ARG A 68 1.01 6.12 -3.52
N ALA A 69 1.68 6.92 -2.71
CA ALA A 69 1.98 6.57 -1.32
C ALA A 69 0.77 6.21 -0.45
N PRO A 70 -0.43 6.81 -0.61
CA PRO A 70 -1.61 6.36 0.12
C PRO A 70 -1.99 4.90 -0.13
N TYR A 71 -1.51 4.28 -1.22
CA TYR A 71 -1.70 2.85 -1.49
C TYR A 71 -0.53 2.00 -0.98
N GLY A 72 0.65 2.57 -0.76
CA GLY A 72 1.78 1.84 -0.19
C GLY A 72 1.57 1.50 1.29
N MET A 73 0.74 2.28 1.99
CA MET A 73 0.32 1.92 3.35
C MET A 73 -0.43 0.58 3.40
N TYR A 74 -1.19 0.25 2.36
CA TYR A 74 -1.96 -1.00 2.29
C TYR A 74 -1.05 -2.22 2.26
N GLY A 75 0.00 -2.19 1.44
CA GLY A 75 1.02 -3.24 1.43
C GLY A 75 1.74 -3.36 2.78
N LEU A 76 2.16 -2.24 3.38
CA LEU A 76 2.88 -2.25 4.67
C LEU A 76 2.03 -2.80 5.82
N VAL A 77 0.74 -2.45 5.88
CA VAL A 77 -0.19 -2.99 6.89
C VAL A 77 -0.35 -4.50 6.71
N GLY A 78 -0.51 -4.98 5.49
CA GLY A 78 -0.61 -6.40 5.21
C GLY A 78 0.65 -7.18 5.59
N LEU A 79 1.83 -6.64 5.28
CA LEU A 79 3.11 -7.25 5.66
C LEU A 79 3.29 -7.30 7.19
N ALA A 80 2.91 -6.24 7.90
CA ALA A 80 2.90 -6.24 9.36
C ALA A 80 1.96 -7.31 9.93
N ALA A 81 0.77 -7.48 9.33
CA ALA A 81 -0.18 -8.53 9.71
C ALA A 81 0.37 -9.95 9.46
N CYS A 82 1.05 -10.18 8.32
CA CYS A 82 1.72 -11.46 8.06
C CYS A 82 2.78 -11.78 9.12
N LYS A 83 3.61 -10.79 9.48
CA LYS A 83 4.65 -10.95 10.51
C LYS A 83 4.07 -11.30 11.87
N LEU A 84 3.03 -10.58 12.31
CA LEU A 84 2.33 -10.86 13.56
C LEU A 84 1.72 -12.27 13.57
N ARG A 85 1.05 -12.68 12.49
CA ARG A 85 0.45 -14.01 12.37
C ARG A 85 1.50 -15.13 12.27
N GLY A 86 2.68 -14.82 11.73
CA GLY A 86 3.85 -15.70 11.70
C GLY A 86 4.63 -15.77 13.02
N GLY A 87 4.18 -15.10 14.08
CA GLY A 87 4.79 -15.15 15.41
C GLY A 87 5.96 -14.18 15.64
N ALA A 88 6.17 -13.20 14.76
CA ALA A 88 7.16 -12.16 14.97
C ALA A 88 6.77 -11.23 16.13
N ALA A 89 7.77 -10.60 16.76
CA ALA A 89 7.54 -9.67 17.85
C ALA A 89 6.71 -8.47 17.39
N ALA A 90 5.67 -8.13 18.14
CA ALA A 90 4.77 -7.03 17.80
C ALA A 90 5.49 -5.68 17.64
N ALA A 91 6.64 -5.50 18.29
CA ALA A 91 7.48 -4.31 18.15
C ALA A 91 7.93 -4.06 16.71
N GLU A 92 8.32 -5.11 15.98
CA GLU A 92 8.87 -5.01 14.63
C GLU A 92 7.78 -4.62 13.61
N ALA A 93 6.60 -5.24 13.72
CA ALA A 93 5.42 -4.90 12.94
C ALA A 93 4.89 -3.48 13.27
N THR A 94 4.95 -3.10 14.54
CA THR A 94 4.53 -1.76 14.99
C THR A 94 5.48 -0.68 14.47
N ASP A 95 6.77 -0.95 14.35
CA ASP A 95 7.73 0.00 13.77
C ASP A 95 7.47 0.24 12.28
N TRP A 96 7.01 -0.78 11.54
CA TRP A 96 6.59 -0.62 10.14
C TRP A 96 5.35 0.27 10.02
N LEU A 97 4.40 0.14 10.95
CA LEU A 97 3.16 0.92 10.97
C LEU A 97 3.38 2.37 11.47
N LYS A 98 4.25 2.56 12.47
CA LYS A 98 4.60 3.89 13.01
C LYS A 98 5.25 4.80 11.96
N ALA A 99 5.98 4.23 11.00
CA ALA A 99 6.56 4.99 9.89
C ALA A 99 5.48 5.61 8.97
N VAL A 100 4.25 5.12 9.03
CA VAL A 100 3.16 5.38 8.07
C VAL A 100 2.05 6.25 8.65
N VAL A 101 1.77 6.17 9.95
CA VAL A 101 0.55 6.78 10.54
C VAL A 101 0.74 8.23 11.02
N CYS A 102 1.97 8.73 11.16
CA CYS A 102 2.22 9.94 11.97
C CYS A 102 2.64 11.25 11.24
N ASP A 103 2.70 11.35 9.91
CA ASP A 103 3.14 12.61 9.24
C ASP A 103 2.57 12.74 7.81
N PRO A 104 1.99 13.89 7.39
CA PRO A 104 1.64 14.23 6.01
C PRO A 104 2.78 14.06 4.97
N ARG A 105 4.04 13.96 5.40
CA ARG A 105 5.21 13.52 4.60
C ARG A 105 5.22 12.00 4.33
N THR A 106 4.10 11.32 4.53
CA THR A 106 3.87 9.86 4.43
C THR A 106 4.43 9.28 3.13
N HIS A 107 4.48 10.09 2.07
CA HIS A 107 4.98 9.70 0.76
C HIS A 107 6.44 9.26 0.76
N TYR A 108 7.29 9.98 1.49
CA TYR A 108 8.71 9.68 1.53
C TYR A 108 9.00 8.44 2.38
N ARG A 109 8.37 8.32 3.56
CA ARG A 109 8.62 7.21 4.49
C ARG A 109 8.05 5.88 4.00
N VAL A 110 6.86 5.88 3.39
CA VAL A 110 6.29 4.67 2.76
C VAL A 110 7.17 4.20 1.61
N ARG A 111 7.68 5.13 0.78
CA ARG A 111 8.61 4.81 -0.30
C ARG A 111 9.92 4.23 0.22
N LEU A 112 10.58 4.89 1.17
CA LEU A 112 11.84 4.41 1.76
C LEU A 112 11.68 3.03 2.39
N LYS A 113 10.61 2.82 3.17
CA LYS A 113 10.37 1.51 3.79
C LYS A 113 10.02 0.45 2.76
N GLY A 114 9.31 0.83 1.69
CA GLY A 114 9.08 -0.03 0.53
C GLY A 114 10.38 -0.45 -0.15
N GLN A 115 11.29 0.50 -0.41
CA GLN A 115 12.62 0.22 -0.97
C GLN A 115 13.44 -0.72 -0.10
N GLU A 116 13.48 -0.47 1.21
CA GLU A 116 14.17 -1.32 2.19
C GLU A 116 13.62 -2.76 2.17
N LEU A 117 12.30 -2.91 2.21
CA LEU A 117 11.67 -4.23 2.30
C LEU A 117 11.70 -5.00 0.97
N LEU A 118 11.66 -4.31 -0.16
CA LEU A 118 11.67 -4.91 -1.50
C LEU A 118 13.09 -5.16 -2.02
N GLY A 119 14.11 -4.51 -1.46
CA GLY A 119 15.49 -4.60 -1.93
C GLY A 119 15.74 -3.88 -3.26
N GLU A 120 14.86 -2.94 -3.63
CA GLU A 120 14.92 -2.20 -4.89
C GLU A 120 15.32 -0.74 -4.66
N GLU A 121 16.35 -0.28 -5.37
CA GLU A 121 16.75 1.14 -5.39
C GLU A 121 15.84 1.92 -6.34
N ILE A 122 14.68 2.34 -5.83
CA ILE A 122 13.73 3.14 -6.62
C ILE A 122 14.32 4.54 -6.84
N THR A 123 14.81 4.79 -8.05
CA THR A 123 15.53 6.00 -8.45
C THR A 123 14.68 7.24 -8.12
N GLU A 124 15.25 8.20 -7.37
CA GLU A 124 14.58 9.48 -7.16
C GLU A 124 14.35 10.15 -8.52
N PRO A 125 13.24 10.89 -8.73
CA PRO A 125 13.25 11.85 -9.82
C PRO A 125 14.44 12.79 -9.63
N SER A 126 15.14 13.09 -10.71
CA SER A 126 16.26 14.05 -10.74
C SER A 126 15.91 15.45 -10.21
N GLN A 127 14.63 15.70 -9.93
CA GLN A 127 14.15 16.89 -9.24
C GLN A 127 13.17 16.51 -8.12
N PRO A 128 13.37 17.04 -6.90
CA PRO A 128 12.37 16.91 -5.84
C PRO A 128 11.04 17.52 -6.30
N PHE A 129 9.94 16.85 -5.98
CA PHE A 129 8.59 17.37 -6.24
C PHE A 129 8.44 18.72 -5.51
N ASP A 130 8.22 19.79 -6.26
CA ASP A 130 8.14 21.14 -5.71
C ASP A 130 6.79 21.35 -5.01
N TRP A 131 6.74 20.95 -3.75
CA TRP A 131 5.59 21.17 -2.88
C TRP A 131 5.25 22.66 -2.72
N LEU A 132 6.24 23.56 -2.87
CA LEU A 132 5.98 25.00 -2.81
C LEU A 132 5.15 25.44 -4.01
N ALA A 133 5.38 24.92 -5.21
CA ALA A 133 4.57 25.24 -6.39
C ALA A 133 3.10 24.83 -6.24
N VAL A 134 2.82 23.73 -5.52
CA VAL A 134 1.46 23.23 -5.29
C VAL A 134 0.73 24.03 -4.19
N ILE A 135 1.43 24.43 -3.13
CA ILE A 135 0.81 25.11 -1.97
C ILE A 135 0.84 26.64 -2.07
N ARG A 136 1.70 27.23 -2.93
CA ARG A 136 1.79 28.70 -3.13
C ARG A 136 0.43 29.35 -3.41
N PRO A 137 -0.42 28.82 -4.32
CA PRO A 137 -1.71 29.45 -4.61
C PRO A 137 -2.67 29.43 -3.41
N LEU A 138 -2.56 28.41 -2.54
CA LEU A 138 -3.38 28.29 -1.34
C LEU A 138 -2.92 29.26 -0.25
N LEU A 139 -1.61 29.42 -0.06
CA LEU A 139 -1.03 30.39 0.87
C LEU A 139 -1.30 31.85 0.44
N ASP A 140 -1.27 32.12 -0.86
CA ASP A 140 -1.56 33.45 -1.40
C ASP A 140 -3.05 33.78 -1.30
N ALA A 141 -3.95 32.78 -1.41
CA ALA A 141 -5.40 32.97 -1.22
C ALA A 141 -5.80 33.28 0.23
N GLU A 142 -5.06 32.74 1.22
CA GLU A 142 -5.25 33.05 2.64
C GLU A 142 -4.76 34.46 2.99
N ARG A 143 -3.70 34.93 2.32
CA ARG A 143 -3.09 36.25 2.53
C ARG A 143 -3.91 37.42 1.97
N ILE A 144 -4.87 37.15 1.07
CA ILE A 144 -5.80 38.16 0.52
C ILE A 144 -7.06 38.31 1.39
N LYS A 145 -7.27 37.40 2.37
CA LYS A 145 -8.45 37.39 3.26
C LYS A 145 -8.20 37.96 4.67
N GLY A 146 -7.00 38.45 4.97
CA GLY A 146 -6.65 39.17 6.21
C GLY A 146 -6.15 40.57 5.91
#